data_AF-A0A9D6JL12-F1
#
_entry.id   AF-A0A9D6JL12-F1
#
_cell.length_a   1.000
_cell.length_b   1.000
_cell.length_c   1.000
_cell.angle_alpha   90.00
_cell.angle_beta   90.00
_cell.angle_gamma   90.00
#
_symmetry.space_group_name_H-M   'P 1'
#
loop_
_entity.id
_entity.type
_entity.pdbx_description
1 polymer ?
#
loop_
_entity_poly.entity_id
_entity_poly.type
_entity_poly.pdbx_seq_one_letter_code
_entity_poly.pdbx_strand_id
1 'polypeptide(L)'
;MHSMEQPINTIDPTESDQFVQEVNAQALEHLFRSLPRVAGTVLVPIAMVWLMWTRLDPAIVMAWGVAIFLISAVTQSIPALYFRQARTAAVAPRWGLYFTLALLANGLAWGAASMLFFIPGSTALQVFLFTAIIGLCAGSISILSYWLPGYYAFIVPPLVLSA
;
A
#
# COMPACT_ATOMS: atom_id res chain seq x y z
N MET A 1 -7.92 -33.10 -55.11
CA MET A 1 -7.93 -32.10 -54.02
C MET A 1 -6.78 -32.43 -53.10
N HIS A 2 -5.62 -31.81 -53.32
CA HIS A 2 -4.39 -31.98 -52.56
C HIS A 2 -4.07 -30.59 -51.99
N SER A 3 -4.41 -30.36 -50.73
CA SER A 3 -4.06 -29.12 -50.04
C SER A 3 -2.96 -29.46 -49.04
N MET A 4 -1.76 -29.00 -49.36
CA MET A 4 -0.57 -29.00 -48.50
C MET A 4 -0.70 -27.88 -47.47
N GLU A 5 -0.81 -28.22 -46.19
CA GLU A 5 -0.63 -27.26 -45.09
C GLU A 5 0.83 -27.32 -44.62
N GLN A 6 1.50 -26.16 -44.57
CA GLN A 6 2.89 -26.05 -44.13
C GLN A 6 3.02 -26.34 -42.62
N PRO A 7 4.09 -27.01 -42.16
CA PRO A 7 4.21 -27.42 -40.78
C PRO A 7 4.43 -26.20 -39.90
N ILE A 8 3.42 -25.91 -39.07
CA ILE A 8 3.54 -25.01 -37.93
C ILE A 8 4.77 -25.49 -37.15
N ASN A 9 5.79 -24.65 -37.07
CA ASN A 9 7.00 -24.93 -36.31
C ASN A 9 6.61 -25.05 -34.83
N THR A 10 6.36 -26.29 -34.39
CA THR A 10 5.96 -26.65 -33.03
C THR A 10 7.16 -26.43 -32.12
N ILE A 11 7.16 -25.27 -31.46
CA ILE A 11 7.97 -25.03 -30.27
C ILE A 11 7.79 -26.25 -29.37
N ASP A 12 8.89 -26.90 -29.00
CA ASP A 12 8.85 -28.04 -28.10
C ASP A 12 8.25 -27.54 -26.76
N PRO A 13 7.09 -28.07 -26.31
CA PRO A 13 6.36 -27.55 -25.16
C PRO A 13 7.22 -27.45 -23.89
N THR A 14 8.26 -28.28 -23.80
CA THR A 14 9.02 -28.50 -22.56
C THR A 14 10.05 -27.39 -22.27
N GLU A 15 10.71 -26.81 -23.28
CA GLU A 15 11.70 -25.72 -23.09
C GLU A 15 11.04 -24.35 -22.90
N SER A 16 9.88 -24.12 -23.53
CA SER A 16 9.05 -22.92 -23.33
C SER A 16 8.54 -22.82 -21.88
N ASP A 17 8.10 -23.94 -21.30
CA ASP A 17 7.59 -23.99 -19.92
C ASP A 17 8.68 -23.72 -18.87
N GLN A 18 9.91 -24.18 -19.10
CA GLN A 18 11.03 -23.97 -18.18
C GLN A 18 11.55 -22.53 -18.19
N PHE A 19 11.64 -21.89 -19.37
CA PHE A 19 12.05 -20.49 -19.50
C PHE A 19 11.02 -19.51 -18.87
N VAL A 20 9.70 -19.81 -18.94
CA VAL A 20 8.64 -19.02 -18.27
C VAL A 20 8.61 -19.23 -16.76
N GLN A 21 8.92 -20.43 -16.27
CA GLN A 21 9.00 -20.72 -14.84
C GLN A 21 10.15 -19.97 -14.16
N GLU A 22 11.32 -19.88 -14.79
CA GLU A 22 12.49 -19.22 -14.22
C GLU A 22 12.39 -17.68 -14.30
N VAL A 23 11.84 -17.14 -15.40
CA VAL A 23 11.57 -15.68 -15.57
C VAL A 23 10.51 -15.17 -14.57
N ASN A 24 9.48 -15.96 -14.24
CA ASN A 24 8.52 -15.62 -13.18
C ASN A 24 9.15 -15.69 -11.78
N ALA A 25 10.04 -16.65 -11.53
CA ALA A 25 10.66 -16.83 -10.22
C ALA A 25 11.53 -15.62 -9.84
N GLN A 26 12.36 -15.12 -10.78
CA GLN A 26 13.30 -14.03 -10.49
C GLN A 26 12.67 -12.63 -10.60
N ALA A 27 11.61 -12.44 -11.42
CA ALA A 27 10.84 -11.19 -11.46
C ALA A 27 9.99 -10.97 -10.19
N LEU A 28 9.45 -12.05 -9.60
CA LEU A 28 8.86 -12.01 -8.25
C LEU A 28 9.89 -11.53 -7.22
N GLU A 29 11.09 -12.11 -7.25
CA GLU A 29 12.13 -11.81 -6.25
C GLU A 29 12.66 -10.37 -6.34
N HIS A 30 12.73 -9.80 -7.56
CA HIS A 30 13.21 -8.43 -7.80
C HIS A 30 12.16 -7.31 -7.61
N LEU A 31 10.84 -7.58 -7.70
CA LEU A 31 9.77 -6.61 -7.39
C LEU A 31 9.43 -6.55 -5.89
N PHE A 32 9.55 -7.68 -5.16
CA PHE A 32 9.30 -7.73 -3.71
C PHE A 32 10.37 -7.05 -2.85
N ARG A 33 11.56 -6.80 -3.40
CA ARG A 33 12.69 -6.20 -2.67
C ARG A 33 12.84 -4.68 -2.90
N SER A 34 12.21 -4.12 -3.95
CA SER A 34 12.69 -2.88 -4.59
C SER A 34 11.77 -1.66 -4.61
N LEU A 35 10.46 -1.73 -4.32
CA LEU A 35 9.69 -0.49 -4.17
C LEU A 35 9.56 -0.16 -2.68
N PRO A 36 10.17 0.94 -2.20
CA PRO A 36 10.36 1.12 -0.77
C PRO A 36 8.98 1.21 -0.15
N ARG A 37 8.65 0.20 0.65
CA ARG A 37 7.45 0.15 1.52
C ARG A 37 7.29 1.44 2.35
N VAL A 38 8.37 2.22 2.44
CA VAL A 38 8.54 3.50 3.14
C VAL A 38 8.35 4.74 2.23
N ALA A 39 8.64 4.67 0.92
CA ALA A 39 8.63 5.86 0.07
C ALA A 39 7.21 6.37 -0.18
N GLY A 40 6.27 5.49 -0.55
CA GLY A 40 4.86 5.89 -0.71
C GLY A 40 4.20 6.34 0.60
N THR A 41 4.60 5.74 1.73
CA THR A 41 4.06 6.08 3.06
C THR A 41 4.63 7.38 3.64
N VAL A 42 5.77 7.86 3.16
CA VAL A 42 6.43 9.09 3.66
C VAL A 42 6.30 10.25 2.68
N LEU A 43 6.47 10.01 1.39
CA LEU A 43 6.45 11.08 0.37
C LEU A 43 5.08 11.74 0.25
N VAL A 44 4.01 10.93 0.25
CA VAL A 44 2.65 11.48 0.08
C VAL A 44 2.25 12.36 1.28
N PRO A 45 2.44 11.95 2.56
CA PRO A 45 2.22 12.85 3.69
C PRO A 45 3.06 14.12 3.66
N ILE A 46 4.34 14.05 3.27
CA ILE A 46 5.21 15.23 3.17
C ILE A 46 4.66 16.20 2.12
N ALA A 47 4.33 15.70 0.92
CA ALA A 47 3.75 16.52 -0.14
C ALA A 47 2.42 17.16 0.32
N MET A 48 1.60 16.39 1.05
CA MET A 48 0.33 16.87 1.57
C MET A 48 0.52 17.97 2.63
N VAL A 49 1.42 17.77 3.59
CA VAL A 49 1.79 18.79 4.59
C VAL A 49 2.30 20.05 3.92
N TRP A 50 3.20 19.93 2.94
CA TRP A 50 3.77 21.07 2.23
C TRP A 50 2.72 21.85 1.43
N LEU A 51 1.84 21.16 0.70
CA LEU A 51 0.81 21.77 -0.12
C LEU A 51 -0.28 22.45 0.73
N MET A 52 -0.61 21.85 1.88
CA MET A 52 -1.67 22.34 2.78
C MET A 52 -1.18 23.40 3.77
N TRP A 53 0.13 23.53 4.00
CA TRP A 53 0.73 24.42 5.02
C TRP A 53 0.29 25.89 4.90
N THR A 54 0.10 26.38 3.68
CA THR A 54 -0.30 27.78 3.42
C THR A 54 -1.80 27.97 3.30
N ARG A 55 -2.57 26.87 3.34
CA ARG A 55 -4.02 26.86 3.03
C ARG A 55 -4.89 26.54 4.24
N LEU A 56 -4.34 25.80 5.21
CA LEU A 56 -4.99 25.40 6.46
C LEU A 56 -4.18 25.90 7.65
N ASP A 57 -4.77 25.82 8.84
CA ASP A 57 -4.06 26.08 10.09
C ASP A 57 -2.83 25.16 10.20
N PRO A 58 -1.60 25.73 10.28
CA PRO A 58 -0.37 24.95 10.41
C PRO A 58 -0.41 23.97 11.60
N ALA A 59 -1.13 24.29 12.67
CA ALA A 59 -1.28 23.39 13.81
C ALA A 59 -2.00 22.08 13.45
N ILE A 60 -3.07 22.15 12.64
CA ILE A 60 -3.83 20.98 12.19
C ILE A 60 -2.97 20.13 11.25
N VAL A 61 -2.30 20.77 10.29
CA VAL A 61 -1.44 20.10 9.31
C VAL A 61 -0.27 19.40 10.01
N MET A 62 0.35 20.06 10.99
CA MET A 62 1.47 19.51 11.75
C MET A 62 1.03 18.38 12.69
N ALA A 63 -0.11 18.53 13.39
CA ALA A 63 -0.66 17.48 14.24
C ALA A 63 -0.97 16.21 13.44
N TRP A 64 -1.61 16.36 12.27
CA TRP A 64 -1.86 15.24 11.36
C TRP A 64 -0.57 14.62 10.84
N GLY A 65 0.39 15.46 10.41
CA GLY A 65 1.70 15.01 9.94
C GLY A 65 2.45 14.18 10.98
N VAL A 66 2.55 14.67 12.22
CA VAL A 66 3.19 13.91 13.32
C VAL A 66 2.44 12.61 13.59
N ALA A 67 1.10 12.63 13.63
CA ALA A 67 0.31 11.44 13.88
C ALA A 67 0.53 10.37 12.80
N ILE A 68 0.49 10.74 11.51
CA ILE A 68 0.67 9.77 10.42
C ILE A 68 2.09 9.19 10.39
N PHE A 69 3.11 10.00 10.73
CA PHE A 69 4.48 9.53 10.89
C PHE A 69 4.63 8.52 12.04
N LEU A 70 4.06 8.82 13.21
CA LEU A 70 4.10 7.92 14.36
C LEU A 70 3.37 6.60 14.09
N ILE A 71 2.17 6.67 13.51
CA ILE A 71 1.39 5.48 13.16
C ILE A 71 2.13 4.63 12.11
N SER A 72 2.72 5.28 11.10
CA SER A 72 3.53 4.58 10.09
C SER A 72 4.75 3.91 10.71
N ALA A 73 5.47 4.60 11.62
CA ALA A 73 6.62 4.03 12.31
C ALA A 73 6.25 2.80 13.16
N VAL A 74 5.14 2.88 13.91
CA VAL A 74 4.61 1.75 14.67
C VAL A 74 4.26 0.59 13.74
N THR A 75 3.54 0.86 12.66
CA THR A 75 3.14 -0.16 11.67
C THR A 75 4.34 -0.88 11.07
N GLN A 76 5.42 -0.17 10.76
CA GLN A 76 6.66 -0.77 10.24
C GLN A 76 7.49 -1.50 11.31
N SER A 77 7.38 -1.10 12.58
CA SER A 77 8.09 -1.75 13.68
C SER A 77 7.54 -3.13 14.03
N ILE A 78 6.23 -3.36 13.84
CA ILE A 78 5.55 -4.61 14.20
C ILE A 78 6.12 -5.82 13.46
N PRO A 79 6.27 -5.82 12.11
CA PRO A 79 6.96 -6.90 11.39
C PRO A 79 8.40 -7.09 11.85
N ALA A 80 9.15 -6.01 12.08
CA ALA A 80 10.54 -6.09 12.52
C ALA A 80 10.68 -6.73 13.90
N LEU A 81 9.80 -6.40 14.84
CA LEU A 81 9.76 -7.01 16.17
C LEU A 81 9.30 -8.48 16.10
N TYR A 82 8.32 -8.79 15.25
CA TYR A 82 7.89 -10.16 15.00
C TYR A 82 9.06 -11.04 14.54
N PHE A 83 9.81 -10.63 13.51
CA PHE A 83 10.97 -11.38 13.03
C PHE A 83 12.11 -11.51 14.07
N ARG A 84 12.18 -10.60 15.04
CA ARG A 84 13.18 -10.64 16.12
C ARG A 84 12.77 -11.51 17.32
N GLN A 85 11.48 -11.56 17.66
CA GLN A 85 10.99 -12.20 18.89
C GLN A 85 10.20 -13.49 18.66
N ALA A 86 9.49 -13.63 17.55
CA ALA A 86 8.57 -14.73 17.32
C ALA A 86 9.19 -15.81 16.41
N ARG A 87 9.77 -16.85 17.03
CA ARG A 87 10.12 -18.11 16.35
C ARG A 87 9.03 -19.19 16.48
N THR A 88 7.92 -18.91 17.18
CA THR A 88 6.91 -19.92 17.55
C THR A 88 5.53 -19.54 17.03
N ALA A 89 4.88 -20.49 16.33
CA ALA A 89 3.57 -20.31 15.68
C ALA A 89 2.44 -19.89 16.65
N ALA A 90 2.56 -20.21 17.95
CA ALA A 90 1.56 -19.89 18.96
C ALA A 90 1.34 -18.37 19.19
N VAL A 91 2.32 -17.52 18.87
CA VAL A 91 2.22 -16.06 19.08
C VAL A 91 1.75 -15.33 17.81
N ALA A 92 1.80 -15.97 16.64
CA ALA A 92 1.50 -15.35 15.35
C ALA A 92 0.11 -14.68 15.27
N PRO A 93 -0.99 -15.24 15.83
CA PRO A 93 -2.30 -14.59 15.77
C PRO A 93 -2.36 -13.24 16.51
N ARG A 94 -1.64 -13.11 17.63
CA ARG A 94 -1.58 -11.85 18.40
C ARG A 94 -0.85 -10.76 17.63
N TRP A 95 0.26 -11.10 16.98
CA TRP A 95 0.99 -10.17 16.12
C TRP A 95 0.19 -9.75 14.89
N GLY A 96 -0.59 -10.67 14.31
CA GLY A 96 -1.55 -10.35 13.25
C GLY A 96 -2.60 -9.33 13.70
N LEU A 97 -3.13 -9.46 14.92
CA LEU A 97 -4.07 -8.48 15.49
C LEU A 97 -3.40 -7.12 15.72
N TYR A 98 -2.21 -7.06 16.32
CA TYR A 98 -1.49 -5.80 16.50
C TYR A 98 -1.21 -5.09 15.17
N PHE A 99 -0.79 -5.85 14.16
CA PHE A 99 -0.56 -5.32 12.82
C PHE A 99 -1.85 -4.79 12.18
N THR A 100 -2.97 -5.52 12.34
CA THR A 100 -4.28 -5.11 11.84
C THR A 100 -4.77 -3.82 12.52
N LEU A 101 -4.59 -3.69 13.84
CA LEU A 101 -4.94 -2.47 14.57
C LEU A 101 -4.08 -1.28 14.16
N ALA A 102 -2.79 -1.48 13.91
CA ALA A 102 -1.91 -0.42 13.40
C ALA A 102 -2.33 0.04 12.00
N LEU A 103 -2.70 -0.91 11.12
CA LEU A 103 -3.25 -0.61 9.80
C LEU A 103 -4.59 0.13 9.87
N LEU A 104 -5.47 -0.23 10.82
CA LEU A 104 -6.71 0.48 11.07
C LEU A 104 -6.47 1.94 11.47
N ALA A 105 -5.54 2.17 12.41
CA ALA A 105 -5.17 3.52 12.83
C ALA A 105 -4.59 4.33 11.66
N ASN A 106 -3.82 3.68 10.78
CA ASN A 106 -3.27 4.32 9.59
C ASN A 106 -4.37 4.71 8.60
N GLY A 107 -5.32 3.81 8.35
CA GLY A 107 -6.51 4.10 7.53
C GLY A 107 -7.34 5.25 8.10
N LEU A 108 -7.60 5.24 9.41
CA LEU A 108 -8.33 6.31 10.09
C LEU A 108 -7.61 7.66 9.98
N ALA A 109 -6.29 7.69 10.11
CA ALA A 109 -5.52 8.92 9.95
C ALA A 109 -5.64 9.48 8.51
N TRP A 110 -5.60 8.63 7.48
CA TRP A 110 -5.83 9.05 6.10
C TRP A 110 -7.27 9.49 5.83
N GLY A 111 -8.27 8.82 6.41
CA GLY A 111 -9.66 9.28 6.34
C GLY A 111 -9.92 10.56 7.15
N ALA A 112 -9.24 10.78 8.27
CA ALA A 112 -9.29 12.06 8.96
C ALA A 112 -8.71 13.19 8.08
N ALA A 113 -7.70 12.89 7.26
CA ALA A 113 -7.15 13.84 6.29
C ALA A 113 -8.19 14.26 5.24
N SER A 114 -9.04 13.34 4.77
CA SER A 114 -10.09 13.67 3.79
C SER A 114 -11.07 14.70 4.34
N MET A 115 -11.40 14.63 5.63
CA MET A 115 -12.30 15.57 6.30
C MET A 115 -11.60 16.88 6.69
N LEU A 116 -10.41 16.78 7.30
CA LEU A 116 -9.68 17.95 7.84
C LEU A 116 -9.09 18.83 6.74
N PHE A 117 -8.67 18.24 5.62
CA PHE A 117 -8.05 18.97 4.51
C PHE A 117 -9.05 19.28 3.39
N PHE A 118 -10.35 19.05 3.62
CA PHE A 118 -11.38 19.45 2.69
C PHE A 118 -11.52 20.97 2.70
N ILE A 119 -11.01 21.63 1.66
CA ILE A 119 -11.15 23.08 1.49
C ILE A 119 -12.23 23.35 0.43
N PRO A 120 -13.39 23.92 0.82
CA PRO A 120 -14.41 24.34 -0.12
C PRO A 120 -13.84 25.41 -1.06
N GLY A 121 -13.98 25.22 -2.38
CA GLY A 121 -13.58 26.21 -3.38
C GLY A 121 -12.20 26.01 -4.03
N SER A 122 -11.43 24.97 -3.65
CA SER A 122 -10.21 24.60 -4.36
C SER A 122 -10.29 23.19 -4.93
N THR A 123 -10.82 23.08 -6.15
CA THR A 123 -10.94 21.81 -6.88
C THR A 123 -9.58 21.11 -7.03
N ALA A 124 -8.50 21.87 -7.26
CA ALA A 124 -7.16 21.29 -7.40
C ALA A 124 -6.70 20.53 -6.14
N LEU A 125 -6.94 21.11 -4.95
CA LEU A 125 -6.56 20.48 -3.68
C LEU A 125 -7.42 19.26 -3.37
N GLN A 126 -8.71 19.30 -3.71
CA GLN A 126 -9.61 18.16 -3.57
C GLN A 126 -9.22 17.00 -4.50
N VAL A 127 -8.92 17.30 -5.78
CA VAL A 127 -8.46 16.29 -6.74
C VAL A 127 -7.15 15.66 -6.27
N PHE A 128 -6.21 16.46 -5.76
CA PHE A 128 -4.96 15.94 -5.19
C PHE A 128 -5.23 14.99 -4.01
N LEU A 129 -6.08 15.41 -3.07
CA LEU A 129 -6.45 14.63 -1.88
C LEU A 129 -7.08 13.29 -2.24
N PHE A 130 -8.09 13.28 -3.13
CA PHE A 130 -8.74 12.05 -3.55
C PHE A 130 -7.83 11.16 -4.39
N THR A 131 -7.02 11.74 -5.28
CA THR A 131 -6.04 10.98 -6.07
C THR A 131 -4.99 10.33 -5.16
N ALA A 132 -4.54 11.03 -4.12
CA ALA A 132 -3.62 10.48 -3.14
C ALA A 132 -4.23 9.30 -2.37
N ILE A 133 -5.49 9.42 -1.93
CA ILE A 133 -6.21 8.34 -1.22
C ILE A 133 -6.41 7.13 -2.14
N ILE A 134 -6.86 7.33 -3.38
CA ILE A 134 -7.06 6.25 -4.36
C ILE A 134 -5.72 5.57 -4.69
N GLY A 135 -4.66 6.36 -4.92
CA GLY A 135 -3.32 5.85 -5.19
C GLY A 135 -2.76 5.05 -4.01
N LEU A 136 -3.02 5.49 -2.78
CA LEU A 136 -2.67 4.77 -1.56
C LEU A 136 -3.42 3.43 -1.46
N CYS A 137 -4.73 3.42 -1.70
CA CYS A 137 -5.54 2.20 -1.72
C CYS A 137 -4.99 1.22 -2.77
N ALA A 138 -4.76 1.68 -4.01
CA ALA A 138 -4.19 0.86 -5.08
C ALA A 138 -2.81 0.31 -4.73
N GLY A 139 -1.91 1.14 -4.19
CA GLY A 139 -0.57 0.73 -3.78
C GLY A 139 -0.57 -0.26 -2.61
N SER A 140 -1.57 -0.19 -1.74
CA SER A 140 -1.69 -1.10 -0.60
C SER A 140 -2.03 -2.53 -0.99
N ILE A 141 -2.67 -2.74 -2.16
CA ILE A 141 -3.04 -4.07 -2.66
C ILE A 141 -1.78 -4.93 -2.77
N SER A 142 -0.72 -4.45 -3.43
CA SER A 142 0.50 -5.23 -3.64
C SER A 142 1.22 -5.64 -2.34
N ILE A 143 0.98 -4.91 -1.24
CA ILE A 143 1.66 -5.11 0.05
C ILE A 143 0.80 -5.93 1.03
N LEU A 144 -0.50 -5.68 1.05
CA LEU A 144 -1.43 -6.23 2.05
C LEU A 144 -2.29 -7.39 1.52
N SER A 145 -2.21 -7.74 0.23
CA SER A 145 -2.99 -8.84 -0.36
C SER A 145 -2.84 -10.18 0.37
N TYR A 146 -1.71 -10.41 1.03
CA TYR A 146 -1.43 -11.64 1.78
C TYR A 146 -2.16 -11.72 3.14
N TRP A 147 -2.68 -10.59 3.66
CA TRP A 147 -3.38 -10.51 4.95
C TRP A 147 -4.65 -9.66 4.85
N LEU A 148 -5.73 -10.29 4.36
CA LEU A 148 -7.04 -9.64 4.11
C LEU A 148 -7.61 -8.83 5.29
N PRO A 149 -7.54 -9.28 6.56
CA PRO A 149 -8.05 -8.49 7.68
C PRO A 149 -7.36 -7.12 7.81
N GLY A 150 -6.04 -7.09 7.61
CA GLY A 150 -5.25 -5.84 7.63
C GLY A 150 -5.52 -4.97 6.42
N TYR A 151 -5.73 -5.57 5.25
CA TYR A 151 -6.12 -4.86 4.05
C TYR A 151 -7.44 -4.10 4.25
N TYR A 152 -8.51 -4.78 4.68
CA TYR A 152 -9.80 -4.13 4.93
C TYR A 152 -9.72 -3.06 6.03
N ALA A 153 -9.00 -3.34 7.12
CA ALA A 153 -8.77 -2.37 8.18
C ALA A 153 -8.10 -1.09 7.66
N PHE A 154 -7.21 -1.21 6.68
CA PHE A 154 -6.52 -0.07 6.08
C PHE A 154 -7.39 0.72 5.09
N ILE A 155 -8.10 0.03 4.18
CA ILE A 155 -8.80 0.69 3.05
C ILE A 155 -10.20 1.21 3.38
N VAL A 156 -10.92 0.56 4.31
CA VAL A 156 -12.32 0.90 4.58
C VAL A 156 -12.46 2.31 5.19
N PRO A 157 -11.67 2.70 6.22
CA PRO A 157 -11.84 4.02 6.82
C PRO A 157 -11.57 5.18 5.85
N PRO A 158 -10.48 5.21 5.05
CA PRO A 158 -10.27 6.26 4.06
C PRO A 158 -11.43 6.36 3.07
N LEU A 159 -11.92 5.23 2.55
CA LEU A 159 -12.99 5.24 1.55
C LEU A 159 -14.30 5.75 2.12
N VAL A 160 -14.70 5.25 3.30
CA VAL A 160 -15.96 5.66 3.95
C VAL A 160 -15.92 7.12 4.39
N LEU A 161 -14.78 7.63 4.87
CA LEU A 161 -14.64 9.03 5.30
C LEU A 161 -14.41 9.99 4.14
N SER A 162 -14.10 9.48 2.94
CA SER A 162 -13.92 10.27 1.73
C SER A 162 -15.15 10.33 0.83
N ALA A 163 -16.17 9.50 1.10
CA ALA A 163 -17.43 9.41 0.36
C ALA A 163 -18.46 10.43 0.87
#